data_AF-A0A963JSS0-F1
#
_entry.id   AF-A0A963JSS0-F1
#
_cell.length_a   1.000
_cell.length_b   1.000
_cell.length_c   1.000
_cell.angle_alpha   90.00
_cell.angle_beta   90.00
_cell.angle_gamma   90.00
#
_symmetry.space_group_name_H-M   'P 1'
#
loop_
_entity.id
_entity.type
_entity.pdbx_description
1 polymer ?
#
loop_
_entity_poly.entity_id
_entity_poly.type
_entity_poly.pdbx_seq_one_letter_code
_entity_poly.pdbx_strand_id
1 'polypeptide(L)'
;NIANADTPGYAGRDMHFTDALREANASGSLLSKPSDAQTGGSNQHHIPLSPTLPSSSTSDKLGYTVQTQPSLDKNTVDMDRERANFTDNAVRYEATLRFLNGQAKTMLSAIQGQ
;
A
#
# COMPACT_ATOMS: atom_id res chain seq x y z
N ASN A 1 -3.72 9.08 6.82
CA ASN A 1 -3.88 10.55 6.81
C ASN A 1 -4.71 11.05 7.99
N ILE A 2 -5.98 10.66 8.19
CA ILE A 2 -6.89 11.17 9.26
C ILE A 2 -6.27 11.26 10.67
N ALA A 3 -5.54 10.24 11.12
CA ALA A 3 -4.94 10.21 12.46
C ALA A 3 -3.85 11.29 12.69
N ASN A 4 -3.34 11.88 11.61
CA ASN A 4 -2.21 12.80 11.61
C ASN A 4 -2.65 14.25 11.36
N ALA A 5 -3.95 14.54 11.46
CA ALA A 5 -4.51 15.87 11.25
C ALA A 5 -4.01 16.93 12.25
N ASP A 6 -3.57 16.51 13.44
CA ASP A 6 -3.00 17.40 14.45
C ASP A 6 -1.47 17.25 14.56
N THR A 7 -0.83 16.61 13.57
CA THR A 7 0.63 16.45 13.55
C THR A 7 1.28 17.55 12.70
N PRO A 8 2.04 18.48 13.32
CA PRO A 8 2.67 19.57 12.58
C PRO A 8 3.61 19.06 11.48
N GLY A 9 3.54 19.66 10.30
CA GLY A 9 4.39 19.31 9.16
C GLY A 9 4.10 17.95 8.51
N TYR A 10 3.01 17.26 8.85
CA TYR A 10 2.65 16.00 8.21
C TYR A 10 2.14 16.22 6.79
N ALA A 11 2.65 15.41 5.87
CA ALA A 11 2.24 15.40 4.47
C ALA A 11 1.35 14.18 4.20
N GLY A 12 0.08 14.43 3.92
CA GLY A 12 -0.88 13.41 3.51
C GLY A 12 -0.46 12.74 2.20
N ARG A 13 -0.58 11.42 2.16
CA ARG A 13 -0.18 10.59 1.02
C ARG A 13 -1.38 9.87 0.43
N ASP A 14 -1.51 9.91 -0.89
CA ASP A 14 -2.49 9.15 -1.67
C ASP A 14 -1.84 7.87 -2.21
N MET A 15 -2.56 6.75 -2.11
CA MET A 15 -2.11 5.45 -2.61
C MET A 15 -3.07 4.93 -3.67
N HIS A 16 -2.56 4.68 -4.88
CA HIS A 16 -3.33 3.97 -5.89
C HIS A 16 -3.22 2.46 -5.65
N PHE A 17 -4.19 1.91 -4.92
CA PHE A 17 -4.18 0.49 -4.50
C PHE A 17 -4.05 -0.48 -5.67
N THR A 18 -4.65 -0.19 -6.83
CA THR A 18 -4.54 -1.02 -8.03
C THR A 18 -3.11 -1.11 -8.57
N ASP A 19 -2.38 0.00 -8.51
CA ASP A 19 -1.00 0.07 -8.97
C ASP A 19 -0.06 -0.59 -7.96
N ALA A 20 -0.30 -0.35 -6.67
CA ALA A 20 0.41 -1.01 -5.58
C ALA A 20 0.21 -2.54 -5.59
N LEU A 21 -1.02 -3.01 -5.84
CA LEU A 21 -1.33 -4.44 -5.93
C LEU A 21 -0.66 -5.08 -7.16
N ARG A 22 -0.67 -4.38 -8.31
CA ARG A 22 -0.01 -4.86 -9.53
C ARG A 22 1.50 -4.95 -9.34
N GLU A 23 2.11 -3.93 -8.73
CA GLU A 23 3.54 -3.93 -8.41
C GLU A 23 3.89 -5.04 -7.41
N ALA A 24 3.06 -5.26 -6.38
CA ALA A 24 3.28 -6.34 -5.40
C ALA A 24 3.16 -7.73 -6.04
N ASN A 25 2.18 -7.93 -6.93
CA ASN A 25 2.01 -9.20 -7.65
C ASN A 25 3.14 -9.42 -8.68
N ALA A 26 3.62 -8.36 -9.34
CA ALA A 26 4.79 -8.42 -10.22
C ALA A 26 6.10 -8.65 -9.45
N SER A 27 6.22 -8.08 -8.25
CA SER A 27 7.40 -8.24 -7.37
C SER A 27 7.53 -9.65 -6.78
N GLY A 28 6.44 -10.42 -6.74
CA GLY A 28 6.48 -11.87 -6.48
C GLY A 28 7.28 -12.67 -7.53
N SER A 29 7.61 -12.05 -8.68
CA SER A 29 8.44 -12.62 -9.75
C SER A 29 9.95 -12.33 -9.59
N LEU A 30 10.37 -11.63 -8.53
CA LEU A 30 11.77 -11.22 -8.31
C LEU A 30 12.66 -12.31 -7.68
N LEU A 31 12.16 -13.53 -7.48
CA LEU A 31 13.01 -14.68 -7.10
C LEU A 31 13.99 -15.09 -8.22
N SER A 32 13.98 -14.43 -9.38
CA SER A 32 14.68 -14.84 -10.60
C SER A 32 15.74 -13.86 -11.07
N LYS A 33 16.40 -13.10 -10.18
CA LYS A 33 17.56 -12.30 -10.59
C LYS A 33 18.63 -12.22 -9.51
N PRO A 34 19.63 -13.12 -9.53
CA PRO A 34 20.84 -12.89 -8.75
C PRO A 34 21.59 -11.73 -9.41
N SER A 35 21.44 -10.54 -8.84
CA SER A 35 22.35 -9.42 -9.13
C SER A 35 23.66 -9.69 -8.41
N ASP A 36 24.73 -9.89 -9.19
CA ASP A 36 26.13 -9.84 -8.77
C ASP A 36 26.38 -8.54 -7.98
N ALA A 37 26.29 -8.63 -6.67
CA ALA A 37 26.71 -7.58 -5.75
C ALA A 37 27.72 -8.21 -4.79
N GLN A 38 28.98 -8.20 -5.22
CA GLN A 38 30.14 -8.47 -4.38
C GLN A 38 30.10 -7.53 -3.17
N THR A 39 29.84 -8.09 -1.99
CA THR A 39 30.10 -7.40 -0.73
C THR A 39 31.18 -8.18 0.01
N GLY A 40 32.34 -7.53 0.17
CA GLY A 40 33.52 -8.10 0.80
C GLY A 40 33.25 -8.60 2.22
N GLY A 41 33.26 -9.92 2.39
CA GLY A 41 33.42 -10.57 3.68
C GLY A 41 34.88 -11.00 3.83
N SER A 42 35.60 -10.44 4.80
CA SER A 42 36.98 -10.84 5.12
C SER A 42 37.11 -12.28 5.63
N ASN A 43 36.01 -13.01 5.85
CA ASN A 43 36.01 -14.40 6.31
C ASN A 43 34.82 -15.17 5.73
N GLN A 44 35.06 -16.40 5.29
CA GLN A 44 34.11 -17.29 4.62
C GLN A 44 32.97 -17.81 5.52
N HIS A 45 33.03 -17.57 6.84
CA HIS A 45 32.02 -17.99 7.81
C HIS A 45 31.06 -16.86 8.23
N HIS A 46 31.23 -15.65 7.67
CA HIS A 46 30.31 -14.55 7.94
C HIS A 46 29.13 -14.65 6.98
N ILE A 47 27.92 -14.67 7.53
CA ILE A 47 26.70 -14.50 6.74
C ILE A 47 26.77 -13.07 6.17
N PRO A 48 26.87 -12.89 4.84
CA PRO A 48 26.92 -11.56 4.27
C PRO A 48 25.60 -10.85 4.58
N LEU A 49 25.69 -9.74 5.31
CA LEU A 49 24.55 -8.85 5.48
C LEU A 49 24.33 -8.20 4.11
N SER A 50 23.33 -8.67 3.36
CA SER A 50 22.95 -8.04 2.11
C SER A 50 22.70 -6.54 2.38
N PRO A 51 23.39 -5.61 1.70
CA PRO A 51 23.21 -4.16 1.91
C PRO A 51 21.83 -3.70 1.43
N THR A 52 21.09 -4.58 0.76
CA THR A 52 19.64 -4.55 0.80
C THR A 52 19.15 -4.92 2.20
N LEU A 53 19.26 -3.96 3.13
CA LEU A 53 18.05 -3.66 3.89
C LEU A 53 16.92 -3.62 2.84
N PRO A 54 15.74 -4.20 3.09
CA PRO A 54 14.55 -3.70 2.44
C PRO A 54 14.40 -2.27 2.95
N SER A 55 15.19 -1.34 2.38
CA SER A 55 14.76 0.02 2.22
C SER A 55 13.41 -0.16 1.58
N SER A 56 12.39 0.17 2.37
CA SER A 56 11.00 0.24 2.01
C SER A 56 10.87 1.19 0.81
N SER A 57 11.33 0.77 -0.36
CA SER A 57 11.18 1.47 -1.65
C SER A 57 9.73 1.50 -2.10
N THR A 58 8.83 0.89 -1.32
CA THR A 58 7.39 1.20 -1.33
C THR A 58 7.07 2.63 -0.89
N SER A 59 8.03 3.35 -0.30
CA SER A 59 7.84 4.74 0.15
C SER A 59 7.89 5.78 -0.98
N ASP A 60 8.37 5.42 -2.18
CA ASP A 60 8.80 6.41 -3.17
C ASP A 60 7.82 6.66 -4.34
N LYS A 61 6.59 6.12 -4.26
CA LYS A 61 5.52 6.42 -5.24
C LYS A 61 4.16 6.64 -4.59
N LEU A 62 4.15 7.10 -3.35
CA LEU A 62 2.94 7.59 -2.72
C LEU A 62 2.76 9.04 -3.18
N GLY A 63 1.73 9.30 -3.99
CA GLY A 63 1.46 10.64 -4.48
C GLY A 63 1.17 11.56 -3.31
N TYR A 64 1.82 12.72 -3.25
CA TYR A 64 1.46 13.72 -2.26
C TYR A 64 0.05 14.24 -2.57
N THR A 65 -0.78 14.37 -1.54
CA THR A 65 -2.12 14.94 -1.66
C THR A 65 -2.02 16.40 -2.13
N VAL A 66 -2.79 16.78 -3.17
CA VAL A 66 -2.88 18.18 -3.62
C VAL A 66 -3.56 19.01 -2.54
N GLN A 67 -2.87 20.08 -2.11
CA GLN A 67 -3.28 20.93 -1.02
C GLN A 67 -4.34 21.93 -1.44
N THR A 68 -5.52 21.81 -0.85
CA THR A 68 -6.65 22.72 -1.04
C THR A 68 -6.62 23.87 -0.04
N GLN A 69 -5.98 23.69 1.13
CA GLN A 69 -5.85 24.73 2.15
C GLN A 69 -4.50 24.60 2.87
N PRO A 70 -3.57 25.55 2.71
CA PRO A 70 -2.32 25.53 3.44
C PRO A 70 -2.58 25.81 4.93
N SER A 71 -2.42 24.79 5.78
CA SER A 71 -2.46 24.99 7.23
C SER A 71 -1.24 25.78 7.71
N LEU A 72 -1.44 26.58 8.75
CA LEU A 72 -0.41 27.46 9.33
C LEU A 72 0.80 26.68 9.87
N ASP A 73 0.61 25.39 10.17
CA ASP A 73 1.60 24.44 10.69
C ASP A 73 2.26 23.58 9.60
N LYS A 74 2.02 23.87 8.31
CA LYS A 74 2.46 23.06 7.16
C LYS A 74 1.91 21.63 7.14
N ASN A 75 0.85 21.34 7.89
CA ASN A 75 0.09 20.11 7.72
C ASN A 75 -0.70 20.19 6.41
N THR A 76 -0.71 19.07 5.69
CA THR A 76 -1.28 18.97 4.36
C THR A 76 -2.57 18.12 4.37
N VAL A 77 -3.11 17.84 5.55
CA VAL A 77 -4.29 17.00 5.77
C VAL A 77 -5.53 17.86 5.96
N ASP A 78 -6.53 17.64 5.11
CA ASP A 78 -7.86 18.24 5.20
C ASP A 78 -8.84 17.24 5.81
N MET A 79 -9.33 17.53 7.02
CA MET A 79 -10.19 16.60 7.76
C MET A 79 -11.55 16.34 7.12
N ASP A 80 -12.13 17.33 6.44
CA ASP A 80 -13.44 17.17 5.82
C ASP A 80 -13.31 16.30 4.57
N ARG A 81 -12.28 16.55 3.75
CA ARG A 81 -11.96 15.72 2.60
C ARG A 81 -11.61 14.28 3.01
N GLU A 82 -10.77 14.12 4.02
CA GLU A 82 -10.31 12.81 4.46
C GLU A 82 -11.46 11.98 5.07
N ARG A 83 -12.38 12.62 5.81
CA ARG A 83 -13.60 11.96 6.29
C ARG A 83 -14.51 11.51 5.16
N ALA A 84 -14.74 12.37 4.16
CA ALA A 84 -15.56 12.01 3.00
C ALA A 84 -14.96 10.81 2.23
N ASN A 85 -13.65 10.85 1.98
CA ASN A 85 -12.93 9.76 1.33
C ASN A 85 -12.98 8.46 2.14
N PHE A 86 -12.87 8.53 3.47
CA PHE A 86 -12.98 7.35 4.33
C PHE A 86 -14.36 6.71 4.24
N THR A 87 -15.43 7.50 4.29
CA THR A 87 -16.80 6.99 4.16
C THR A 87 -17.05 6.35 2.80
N ASP A 88 -16.64 6.99 1.69
CA ASP A 88 -16.79 6.41 0.34
C ASP A 88 -16.03 5.08 0.22
N ASN A 89 -14.79 5.02 0.70
CA ASN A 89 -14.00 3.78 0.70
C ASN A 89 -14.63 2.67 1.55
N ALA A 90 -15.20 3.02 2.72
CA ALA A 90 -15.89 2.04 3.57
C ALA A 90 -17.14 1.46 2.88
N VAL A 91 -17.95 2.30 2.24
CA VAL A 91 -19.14 1.87 1.49
C VAL A 91 -18.74 0.98 0.31
N ARG A 92 -17.71 1.36 -0.46
CA ARG A 92 -17.21 0.53 -1.57
C ARG A 92 -16.70 -0.82 -1.09
N TYR A 93 -15.95 -0.85 0.01
CA TYR A 93 -15.44 -2.09 0.59
C TYR A 93 -16.58 -3.03 1.03
N GLU A 94 -17.59 -2.50 1.72
CA GLU A 94 -18.77 -3.26 2.11
C GLU A 94 -19.53 -3.82 0.90
N ALA A 95 -19.69 -3.01 -0.15
CA ALA A 95 -20.30 -3.46 -1.41
C ALA A 95 -19.49 -4.58 -2.06
N THR A 96 -18.16 -4.44 -2.15
CA THR A 96 -17.27 -5.48 -2.69
C THR A 96 -17.38 -6.79 -1.89
N LEU A 97 -17.44 -6.72 -0.56
CA LEU A 97 -17.64 -7.91 0.28
C LEU A 97 -19.00 -8.58 0.04
N ARG A 98 -20.06 -7.80 -0.17
CA ARG A 98 -21.38 -8.35 -0.53
C ARG A 98 -21.34 -9.07 -1.88
N PHE A 99 -20.71 -8.48 -2.89
CA PHE A 99 -20.55 -9.12 -4.20
C PHE A 99 -19.74 -10.42 -4.12
N LEU A 100 -18.61 -10.41 -3.41
CA LEU A 100 -17.79 -11.61 -3.17
C LEU A 100 -18.57 -12.73 -2.47
N ASN A 101 -19.34 -12.38 -1.44
CA ASN A 101 -20.20 -13.36 -0.75
C ASN A 101 -21.29 -13.92 -1.68
N GLY A 102 -21.88 -13.08 -2.53
CA GLY A 102 -22.83 -13.53 -3.55
C GLY A 102 -22.21 -14.50 -4.54
N GLN A 103 -21.04 -14.16 -5.09
CA GLN A 103 -20.30 -15.02 -6.01
C GLN A 103 -19.89 -16.36 -5.37
N ALA A 104 -19.39 -16.33 -4.13
CA ALA A 104 -19.03 -17.53 -3.39
C ALA A 104 -20.24 -18.45 -3.16
N LYS A 105 -21.41 -17.88 -2.80
CA LYS A 105 -22.66 -18.64 -2.68
C LYS A 105 -23.11 -19.24 -4.01
N THR A 106 -23.05 -18.47 -5.11
CA THR A 106 -23.38 -18.98 -6.45
C THR A 106 -22.46 -20.13 -6.86
N MET A 107 -21.14 -20.00 -6.63
CA MET A 107 -20.20 -21.09 -6.89
C MET A 107 -20.49 -22.32 -6.04
N LEU A 108 -20.81 -22.13 -4.75
CA LEU A 108 -21.16 -23.24 -3.86
C LEU A 108 -22.44 -23.96 -4.33
N SER A 109 -23.47 -23.23 -4.73
CA SER A 109 -24.71 -23.80 -5.32
C SER A 109 -24.40 -24.58 -6.58
N ALA A 110 -23.58 -24.02 -7.48
CA ALA A 110 -23.18 -24.67 -8.73
C ALA A 110 -22.38 -25.96 -8.48
N ILE A 111 -21.53 -26.00 -7.45
CA ILE A 111 -20.79 -27.21 -7.04
C ILE A 111 -21.74 -28.25 -6.41
N GLN A 112 -22.71 -27.80 -5.62
CA GLN A 112 -23.68 -28.69 -4.96
C GLN A 112 -24.82 -29.15 -5.88
N GLY A 113 -24.90 -28.61 -7.11
CA GLY A 113 -25.83 -29.08 -8.14
C GLY A 113 -27.30 -28.73 -7.90
N GLN A 114 -27.57 -27.71 -7.08
CA GLN A 114 -28.92 -27.16 -6.85
C GLN A 114 -29.06 -25.79 -7.49
#